data_AF-A0A229VV44-F1
#
_entry.id   AF-A0A229VV44-F1
#
_cell.length_a   1.000
_cell.length_b   1.000
_cell.length_c   1.000
_cell.angle_alpha   90.00
_cell.angle_beta   90.00
_cell.angle_gamma   90.00
#
_symmetry.space_group_name_H-M   'P 1'
#
loop_
_entity.id
_entity.type
_entity.pdbx_description
1 polymer ?
#
loop_
_entity_poly.entity_id
_entity_poly.type
_entity_poly.pdbx_seq_one_letter_code
_entity_poly.pdbx_strand_id
1 'polypeptide(L)'
;METTAMPITREHLQKLMDAMISNLVSISSKDGDGLWTQGGVVVDDKSWDVWNWPQGVGLYGLFRNYDVTGNEAAWQAVTSWFDRALAKGTPSKNVNTMAPLLAMAFLYERTGESRLLPYLKRWTDWAMNAMPRTEELGMQHITFGEPHHNQLWADTLVMTVLPLAKIGMLLGRKDYVEEAKYQFQIHVKYLMDPSTGLWFHGWTFDGRNNFAGAHWGRGNCWATMAIPEIIDILELEPGDSLRTWLVEVLKTQVDALAKHQDESGLWHTLVDHDDTYVESSATAGFAYGILRAVHGGLLNESYAAIAYRAIAGLTEQVGEDGAVANVSVGTGMGSDLDYYRTIERTPMPYGQSLTILAFTEMLVSYC
;
A
#
# COMPACT_ATOMS: atom_id res chain seq x y z
N MET A 1 17.44 -8.47 -27.23
CA MET A 1 16.97 -8.18 -25.86
C MET A 1 17.69 -9.17 -24.98
N GLU A 2 18.63 -8.70 -24.16
CA GLU A 2 19.21 -9.55 -23.13
C GLU A 2 18.10 -9.87 -22.15
N THR A 3 17.79 -11.15 -21.98
CA THR A 3 16.88 -11.61 -20.94
C THR A 3 17.51 -11.26 -19.58
N THR A 4 16.93 -10.30 -18.85
CA THR A 4 17.37 -9.99 -17.49
C THR A 4 17.30 -11.26 -16.66
N ALA A 5 18.43 -11.69 -16.10
CA ALA A 5 18.49 -12.90 -15.30
C ALA A 5 17.58 -12.76 -14.06
N MET A 6 16.85 -13.82 -13.74
CA MET A 6 15.96 -13.83 -12.57
C MET A 6 16.81 -13.73 -11.29
N PRO A 7 16.51 -12.79 -10.37
CA PRO A 7 17.34 -12.52 -9.20
C PRO A 7 17.32 -13.65 -8.16
N ILE A 8 16.33 -14.52 -8.21
CA ILE A 8 16.07 -15.59 -7.23
C ILE A 8 15.33 -16.75 -7.92
N THR A 9 15.29 -17.93 -7.31
CA THR A 9 14.48 -19.05 -7.82
C THR A 9 13.04 -19.01 -7.29
N ARG A 10 12.11 -19.58 -8.05
CA ARG A 10 10.70 -19.72 -7.64
C ARG A 10 10.54 -20.42 -6.28
N GLU A 11 11.28 -21.50 -6.07
CA GLU A 11 11.25 -22.28 -4.82
C GLU A 11 11.73 -21.46 -3.63
N HIS A 12 12.80 -20.66 -3.80
CA HIS A 12 13.32 -19.84 -2.72
C HIS A 12 12.34 -18.71 -2.36
N LEU A 13 11.73 -18.04 -3.35
CA LEU A 13 10.68 -17.05 -3.09
C LEU A 13 9.51 -17.64 -2.29
N GLN A 14 9.03 -18.83 -2.66
CA GLN A 14 7.95 -19.50 -1.95
C GLN A 14 8.30 -19.82 -0.51
N LYS A 15 9.51 -20.34 -0.26
CA LYS A 15 10.01 -20.60 1.10
C LYS A 15 10.05 -19.33 1.95
N LEU A 16 10.52 -18.21 1.39
CA LEU A 16 10.54 -16.93 2.11
C LEU A 16 9.13 -16.41 2.39
N MET A 17 8.21 -16.52 1.44
CA MET A 17 6.80 -16.14 1.66
C MET A 17 6.14 -16.98 2.74
N ASP A 18 6.31 -18.30 2.75
CA ASP A 18 5.73 -19.16 3.77
C ASP A 18 6.25 -18.82 5.18
N ALA A 19 7.54 -18.52 5.30
CA ALA A 19 8.13 -18.05 6.55
C ALA A 19 7.53 -16.69 6.99
N MET A 20 7.43 -15.72 6.07
CA MET A 20 6.82 -14.41 6.35
C MET A 20 5.35 -14.52 6.72
N ILE A 21 4.57 -15.40 6.07
CA ILE A 21 3.15 -15.63 6.40
C ILE A 21 3.03 -16.19 7.82
N SER A 22 3.83 -17.20 8.16
CA SER A 22 3.85 -17.78 9.51
C SER A 22 4.25 -16.75 10.57
N ASN A 23 5.22 -15.89 10.26
CA ASN A 23 5.65 -14.81 11.15
C ASN A 23 4.52 -13.81 11.35
N LEU A 24 3.98 -13.28 10.26
CA LEU A 24 2.96 -12.22 10.21
C LEU A 24 1.76 -12.54 11.08
N VAL A 25 1.20 -13.75 10.97
CA VAL A 25 -0.01 -14.14 11.74
C VAL A 25 0.26 -14.36 13.23
N SER A 26 1.53 -14.39 13.64
CA SER A 26 1.95 -14.53 15.04
C SER A 26 2.34 -13.21 15.71
N ILE A 27 2.47 -12.12 14.94
CA ILE A 27 2.88 -10.82 15.47
C ILE A 27 1.81 -10.31 16.45
N SER A 28 2.27 -9.95 17.65
CA SER A 28 1.44 -9.39 18.71
C SER A 28 2.25 -8.42 19.57
N SER A 29 1.59 -7.35 20.01
CA SER A 29 2.12 -6.29 20.88
C SER A 29 2.13 -6.73 22.35
N LYS A 30 2.74 -7.88 22.64
CA LYS A 30 2.89 -8.37 24.03
C LYS A 30 3.65 -7.33 24.85
N ASP A 31 3.19 -7.10 26.07
CA ASP A 31 3.79 -6.16 27.04
C ASP A 31 3.77 -4.66 26.63
N GLY A 32 2.98 -4.29 25.62
CA GLY A 32 2.77 -2.90 25.19
C GLY A 32 3.77 -2.39 24.15
N ASP A 33 4.66 -3.25 23.65
CA ASP A 33 5.58 -2.92 22.56
C ASP A 33 4.82 -2.60 21.26
N GLY A 34 5.18 -1.51 20.57
CA GLY A 34 4.52 -1.05 19.35
C GLY A 34 3.15 -0.38 19.55
N LEU A 35 2.67 -0.24 20.80
CA LEU A 35 1.50 0.57 21.11
C LEU A 35 1.89 2.05 21.16
N TRP A 36 1.06 2.90 20.57
CA TRP A 36 1.23 4.35 20.63
C TRP A 36 -0.12 5.04 20.84
N THR A 37 -0.11 6.32 21.20
CA THR A 37 -1.34 7.07 21.47
C THR A 37 -1.54 8.16 20.42
N GLN A 38 -2.71 8.20 19.78
CA GLN A 38 -3.13 9.25 18.87
C GLN A 38 -4.42 9.89 19.36
N GLY A 39 -4.42 11.21 19.61
CA GLY A 39 -5.59 11.93 20.11
C GLY A 39 -6.29 11.27 21.31
N GLY A 40 -5.53 10.66 22.22
CA GLY A 40 -6.04 9.95 23.41
C GLY A 40 -6.52 8.51 23.19
N VAL A 41 -6.37 7.98 21.97
CA VAL A 41 -6.69 6.58 21.62
C VAL A 41 -5.40 5.77 21.55
N VAL A 42 -5.35 4.63 22.23
CA VAL A 42 -4.25 3.67 22.09
C VAL A 42 -4.43 2.93 20.77
N VAL A 43 -3.42 3.03 19.91
CA VAL A 43 -3.38 2.40 18.58
C VAL A 43 -2.37 1.25 18.63
N ASP A 44 -2.78 0.11 18.06
CA ASP A 44 -1.95 -1.07 17.90
C ASP A 44 -1.78 -1.38 16.41
N ASP A 45 -0.67 -0.93 15.83
CA ASP A 45 -0.35 -1.15 14.42
C ASP A 45 0.44 -2.45 14.19
N LYS A 46 0.78 -3.17 15.26
CA LYS A 46 1.70 -4.31 15.22
C LYS A 46 0.98 -5.64 15.38
N SER A 47 -0.04 -5.76 16.21
CA SER A 47 -0.73 -7.04 16.38
C SER A 47 -1.53 -7.45 15.15
N TRP A 48 -1.43 -8.72 14.73
CA TRP A 48 -2.16 -9.23 13.57
C TRP A 48 -3.68 -9.14 13.73
N ASP A 49 -4.23 -9.38 14.92
CA ASP A 49 -5.69 -9.43 15.16
C ASP A 49 -6.37 -8.04 15.28
N VAL A 50 -5.70 -6.96 14.86
CA VAL A 50 -6.22 -5.59 14.94
C VAL A 50 -6.77 -5.14 13.59
N TRP A 51 -7.97 -4.55 13.60
CA TRP A 51 -8.54 -3.91 12.41
C TRP A 51 -7.94 -2.51 12.20
N ASN A 52 -6.84 -2.43 11.46
CA ASN A 52 -6.25 -1.16 11.03
C ASN A 52 -5.57 -1.29 9.64
N TRP A 53 -4.94 -0.22 9.16
CA TRP A 53 -4.31 -0.16 7.85
C TRP A 53 -3.17 -1.18 7.63
N PRO A 54 -2.28 -1.50 8.61
CA PRO A 54 -1.22 -2.50 8.40
C PRO A 54 -1.79 -3.86 8.02
N GLN A 55 -2.83 -4.27 8.75
CA GLN A 55 -3.52 -5.53 8.54
C GLN A 55 -4.34 -5.47 7.25
N GLY A 56 -4.90 -4.31 6.88
CA GLY A 56 -5.55 -4.13 5.59
C GLY A 56 -4.63 -4.44 4.41
N VAL A 57 -3.41 -3.90 4.44
CA VAL A 57 -2.38 -4.20 3.43
C VAL A 57 -1.96 -5.67 3.49
N GLY A 58 -1.81 -6.24 4.69
CA GLY A 58 -1.52 -7.66 4.90
C GLY A 58 -2.57 -8.59 4.33
N LEU A 59 -3.84 -8.34 4.62
CA LEU A 59 -4.96 -9.13 4.11
C LEU A 59 -5.02 -9.07 2.58
N TYR A 60 -4.76 -7.90 1.99
CA TYR A 60 -4.68 -7.78 0.54
C TYR A 60 -3.53 -8.61 -0.02
N GLY A 61 -2.33 -8.52 0.59
CA GLY A 61 -1.17 -9.30 0.18
C GLY A 61 -1.36 -10.81 0.28
N LEU A 62 -1.92 -11.28 1.38
CA LEU A 62 -2.24 -12.69 1.57
C LEU A 62 -3.32 -13.17 0.60
N PHE A 63 -4.35 -12.36 0.34
CA PHE A 63 -5.36 -12.70 -0.66
C PHE A 63 -4.75 -12.83 -2.05
N ARG A 64 -3.91 -11.87 -2.47
CA ARG A 64 -3.19 -11.92 -3.76
C ARG A 64 -2.26 -13.12 -3.84
N ASN A 65 -1.55 -13.44 -2.76
CA ASN A 65 -0.73 -14.64 -2.69
C ASN A 65 -1.55 -15.90 -2.96
N TYR A 66 -2.70 -16.06 -2.27
CA TYR A 66 -3.60 -17.17 -2.53
C TYR A 66 -4.14 -17.16 -3.97
N ASP A 67 -4.52 -16.01 -4.51
CA ASP A 67 -5.09 -15.91 -5.86
C ASP A 67 -4.10 -16.35 -6.95
N VAL A 68 -2.81 -16.00 -6.79
CA VAL A 68 -1.74 -16.37 -7.74
C VAL A 68 -1.25 -17.82 -7.54
N THR A 69 -1.18 -18.30 -6.30
CA THR A 69 -0.46 -19.54 -5.97
C THR A 69 -1.32 -20.70 -5.49
N GLY A 70 -2.54 -20.43 -5.04
CA GLY A 70 -3.37 -21.39 -4.30
C GLY A 70 -2.87 -21.70 -2.88
N ASN A 71 -2.05 -20.84 -2.27
CA ASN A 71 -1.52 -21.05 -0.92
C ASN A 71 -2.63 -21.06 0.14
N GLU A 72 -2.98 -22.26 0.62
CA GLU A 72 -4.03 -22.47 1.61
C GLU A 72 -3.72 -21.82 2.97
N ALA A 73 -2.45 -21.64 3.35
CA ALA A 73 -2.11 -20.94 4.58
C ALA A 73 -2.48 -19.45 4.50
N ALA A 74 -2.22 -18.81 3.35
CA ALA A 74 -2.62 -17.44 3.11
C ALA A 74 -4.16 -17.28 3.10
N TRP A 75 -4.87 -18.22 2.47
CA TRP A 75 -6.34 -18.26 2.49
C TRP A 75 -6.91 -18.38 3.90
N GLN A 76 -6.39 -19.31 4.70
CA GLN A 76 -6.81 -19.52 6.08
C GLN A 76 -6.52 -18.30 6.95
N ALA A 77 -5.37 -17.64 6.74
CA ALA A 77 -5.01 -16.42 7.46
C ALA A 77 -6.01 -15.28 7.19
N VAL A 78 -6.39 -15.06 5.93
CA VAL A 78 -7.37 -14.02 5.54
C VAL A 78 -8.76 -14.32 6.09
N THR A 79 -9.28 -15.52 5.83
CA THR A 79 -10.65 -15.90 6.23
C THR A 79 -10.83 -15.92 7.74
N SER A 80 -9.87 -16.51 8.47
CA SER A 80 -9.93 -16.58 9.94
C SER A 80 -9.79 -15.19 10.57
N TRP A 81 -9.03 -14.29 9.96
CA TRP A 81 -8.92 -12.91 10.44
C TRP A 81 -10.27 -12.20 10.35
N PHE A 82 -10.97 -12.27 9.20
CA PHE A 82 -12.28 -11.66 9.05
C PHE A 82 -13.31 -12.28 9.99
N ASP A 83 -13.30 -13.61 10.19
CA ASP A 83 -14.20 -14.26 11.15
C ASP A 83 -14.02 -13.70 12.58
N ARG A 84 -12.77 -13.58 13.06
CA ARG A 84 -12.48 -13.00 14.38
C ARG A 84 -12.86 -11.52 14.46
N ALA A 85 -12.51 -10.75 13.44
CA ALA A 85 -12.75 -9.31 13.38
C ALA A 85 -14.26 -8.99 13.38
N LEU A 86 -15.06 -9.72 12.61
CA LEU A 86 -16.51 -9.53 12.54
C LEU A 86 -17.22 -10.01 13.82
N ALA A 87 -16.70 -11.05 14.49
CA ALA A 87 -17.22 -11.48 15.78
C ALA A 87 -16.99 -10.44 16.89
N LYS A 88 -15.85 -9.72 16.85
CA LYS A 88 -15.53 -8.64 17.79
C LYS A 88 -16.30 -7.34 17.49
N GLY A 89 -16.58 -7.09 16.22
CA GLY A 89 -17.18 -5.86 15.73
C GLY A 89 -16.14 -4.90 15.15
N THR A 90 -16.57 -4.07 14.21
CA THR A 90 -15.66 -3.18 13.46
C THR A 90 -15.31 -1.91 14.26
N PRO A 91 -14.12 -1.32 14.07
CA PRO A 91 -13.74 -0.07 14.71
C PRO A 91 -14.54 1.13 14.15
N SER A 92 -14.27 2.33 14.68
CA SER A 92 -14.72 3.56 14.04
C SER A 92 -14.11 3.71 12.64
N LYS A 93 -14.86 4.38 11.76
CA LYS A 93 -14.46 4.57 10.37
C LYS A 93 -13.55 5.78 10.25
N ASN A 94 -12.40 5.56 9.62
CA ASN A 94 -11.42 6.58 9.27
C ASN A 94 -10.68 6.12 8.00
N VAL A 95 -9.72 6.91 7.52
CA VAL A 95 -9.00 6.60 6.28
C VAL A 95 -8.26 5.24 6.33
N ASN A 96 -7.73 4.90 7.50
CA ASN A 96 -6.89 3.72 7.73
C ASN A 96 -7.71 2.44 7.94
N THR A 97 -8.79 2.54 8.72
CA THR A 97 -9.65 1.38 9.00
C THR A 97 -10.49 0.96 7.79
N MET A 98 -10.49 1.75 6.71
CA MET A 98 -11.08 1.38 5.43
C MET A 98 -10.22 0.35 4.65
N ALA A 99 -8.92 0.23 4.94
CA ALA A 99 -8.01 -0.59 4.13
C ALA A 99 -8.37 -2.09 4.07
N PRO A 100 -8.77 -2.76 5.18
CA PRO A 100 -9.21 -4.16 5.14
C PRO A 100 -10.38 -4.44 4.19
N LEU A 101 -11.18 -3.42 3.85
CA LEU A 101 -12.34 -3.59 2.98
C LEU A 101 -11.94 -3.91 1.54
N LEU A 102 -10.71 -3.60 1.11
CA LEU A 102 -10.21 -4.01 -0.21
C LEU A 102 -10.16 -5.54 -0.32
N ALA A 103 -9.46 -6.20 0.61
CA ALA A 103 -9.39 -7.66 0.66
C ALA A 103 -10.78 -8.29 0.91
N MET A 104 -11.62 -7.66 1.74
CA MET A 104 -13.00 -8.12 1.96
C MET A 104 -13.83 -8.09 0.66
N ALA A 105 -13.66 -7.07 -0.18
CA ALA A 105 -14.39 -6.96 -1.44
C ALA A 105 -13.99 -8.08 -2.41
N PHE A 106 -12.69 -8.36 -2.56
CA PHE A 106 -12.21 -9.49 -3.35
C PHE A 106 -12.65 -10.84 -2.78
N LEU A 107 -12.63 -11.01 -1.45
CA LEU A 107 -13.13 -12.21 -0.80
C LEU A 107 -14.63 -12.42 -1.08
N TYR A 108 -15.44 -11.36 -0.99
CA TYR A 108 -16.87 -11.42 -1.32
C TYR A 108 -17.11 -11.78 -2.79
N GLU A 109 -16.38 -11.15 -3.70
CA GLU A 109 -16.46 -11.46 -5.14
C GLU A 109 -16.17 -12.94 -5.43
N ARG A 110 -15.15 -13.50 -4.77
CA ARG A 110 -14.77 -14.91 -4.96
C ARG A 110 -15.74 -15.90 -4.33
N THR A 111 -16.28 -15.60 -3.14
CA THR A 111 -17.02 -16.57 -2.32
C THR A 111 -18.54 -16.39 -2.37
N GLY A 112 -19.02 -15.19 -2.69
CA GLY A 112 -20.43 -14.81 -2.55
C GLY A 112 -20.91 -14.72 -1.09
N GLU A 113 -19.99 -14.65 -0.11
CA GLU A 113 -20.36 -14.70 1.30
C GLU A 113 -21.22 -13.51 1.74
N SER A 114 -22.51 -13.75 1.93
CA SER A 114 -23.50 -12.69 2.21
C SER A 114 -23.27 -11.91 3.51
N ARG A 115 -22.54 -12.48 4.49
CA ARG A 115 -22.17 -11.80 5.75
C ARG A 115 -21.31 -10.56 5.53
N LEU A 116 -20.53 -10.51 4.45
CA LEU A 116 -19.61 -9.41 4.15
C LEU A 116 -20.33 -8.19 3.55
N LEU A 117 -21.42 -8.42 2.82
CA LEU A 117 -22.11 -7.38 2.05
C LEU A 117 -22.60 -6.17 2.87
N PRO A 118 -23.17 -6.32 4.09
CA PRO A 118 -23.54 -5.18 4.91
C PRO A 118 -22.35 -4.29 5.30
N TYR A 119 -21.17 -4.88 5.52
CA TYR A 119 -19.96 -4.13 5.85
C TYR A 119 -19.48 -3.32 4.64
N LEU A 120 -19.35 -3.97 3.48
CA LEU A 120 -18.98 -3.29 2.23
C LEU A 120 -19.89 -2.08 1.93
N LYS A 121 -21.21 -2.25 2.09
CA LYS A 121 -22.18 -1.18 1.88
C LYS A 121 -22.06 -0.04 2.90
N ARG A 122 -22.02 -0.35 4.20
CA ARG A 122 -22.02 0.68 5.25
C ARG A 122 -20.70 1.45 5.33
N TRP A 123 -19.58 0.82 4.99
CA TRP A 123 -18.28 1.46 4.98
C TRP A 123 -18.11 2.39 3.77
N THR A 124 -18.54 1.97 2.58
CA THR A 124 -18.53 2.85 1.40
C THR A 124 -19.55 3.97 1.46
N ASP A 125 -20.73 3.75 2.05
CA ASP A 125 -21.70 4.81 2.30
C ASP A 125 -21.10 5.92 3.19
N TRP A 126 -20.36 5.55 4.24
CA TRP A 126 -19.61 6.52 5.03
C TRP A 126 -18.55 7.24 4.22
N ALA A 127 -17.74 6.52 3.42
CA ALA A 127 -16.68 7.12 2.61
C ALA A 127 -17.22 8.17 1.63
N MET A 128 -18.42 7.96 1.10
CA MET A 128 -19.09 8.89 0.17
C MET A 128 -19.79 10.04 0.87
N ASN A 129 -20.51 9.76 1.96
CA ASN A 129 -21.50 10.70 2.49
C ASN A 129 -21.13 11.35 3.83
N ALA A 130 -20.14 10.81 4.55
CA ALA A 130 -19.82 11.24 5.92
C ALA A 130 -18.32 11.47 6.18
N MET A 131 -17.44 10.84 5.40
CA MET A 131 -16.00 11.09 5.50
C MET A 131 -15.71 12.56 5.15
N PRO A 132 -14.99 13.30 6.01
CA PRO A 132 -14.71 14.71 5.78
C PRO A 132 -13.99 14.94 4.45
N ARG A 133 -14.29 16.08 3.85
CA ARG A 133 -13.68 16.53 2.60
C ARG A 133 -12.87 17.80 2.86
N THR A 134 -11.74 17.89 2.18
CA THR A 134 -10.93 19.10 2.08
C THR A 134 -11.56 20.11 1.10
N GLU A 135 -10.95 21.28 0.94
CA GLU A 135 -11.19 22.11 -0.25
C GLU A 135 -11.06 21.28 -1.53
N GLU A 136 -11.82 21.64 -2.56
CA GLU A 136 -11.89 20.86 -3.80
C GLU A 136 -12.30 19.39 -3.60
N LEU A 137 -13.07 19.06 -2.55
CA LEU A 137 -13.70 17.75 -2.39
C LEU A 137 -12.73 16.55 -2.27
N GLY A 138 -11.45 16.79 -1.97
CA GLY A 138 -10.51 15.70 -1.71
C GLY A 138 -10.83 14.99 -0.39
N MET A 139 -10.68 13.67 -0.33
CA MET A 139 -10.86 12.88 0.89
C MET A 139 -9.83 13.31 1.94
N GLN A 140 -10.31 13.91 3.03
CA GLN A 140 -9.44 14.35 4.12
C GLN A 140 -8.85 13.13 4.85
N HIS A 141 -7.56 13.17 5.14
CA HIS A 141 -6.85 12.05 5.77
C HIS A 141 -7.17 11.91 7.28
N ILE A 142 -8.44 11.77 7.64
CA ILE A 142 -8.89 11.60 9.03
C ILE A 142 -8.40 10.27 9.61
N THR A 143 -7.77 10.30 10.78
CA THR A 143 -7.25 9.12 11.49
C THR A 143 -7.90 8.99 12.88
N PHE A 144 -7.36 8.15 13.78
CA PHE A 144 -7.85 8.06 15.15
C PHE A 144 -7.46 9.31 15.93
N GLY A 145 -8.44 10.00 16.51
CA GLY A 145 -8.20 11.12 17.41
C GLY A 145 -7.67 12.40 16.75
N GLU A 146 -7.30 12.37 15.46
CA GLU A 146 -6.81 13.52 14.71
C GLU A 146 -7.59 13.73 13.41
N PRO A 147 -8.23 14.90 13.24
CA PRO A 147 -9.02 15.17 12.03
C PRO A 147 -8.15 15.40 10.80
N HIS A 148 -6.89 15.85 10.97
CA HIS A 148 -6.02 16.31 9.89
C HIS A 148 -6.75 17.27 8.94
N HIS A 149 -7.31 18.34 9.51
CA HIS A 149 -8.18 19.28 8.79
C HIS A 149 -7.52 19.78 7.51
N ASN A 150 -8.25 19.69 6.39
CA ASN A 150 -7.79 20.20 5.10
C ASN A 150 -6.48 19.56 4.60
N GLN A 151 -6.20 18.30 4.95
CA GLN A 151 -5.00 17.58 4.50
C GLN A 151 -5.30 16.41 3.56
N LEU A 152 -4.48 16.29 2.51
CA LEU A 152 -4.41 15.14 1.60
C LEU A 152 -3.07 14.44 1.79
N TRP A 153 -3.06 13.12 1.94
CA TRP A 153 -1.84 12.32 2.09
C TRP A 153 -1.85 11.21 1.04
N ALA A 154 -0.68 10.80 0.57
CA ALA A 154 -0.54 9.82 -0.52
C ALA A 154 -1.22 8.47 -0.20
N ASP A 155 -1.14 8.06 1.06
CA ASP A 155 -1.67 6.82 1.62
C ASP A 155 -3.17 6.65 1.38
N THR A 156 -3.94 7.75 1.35
CA THR A 156 -5.41 7.74 1.15
C THR A 156 -5.82 6.94 -0.08
N LEU A 157 -5.00 6.98 -1.15
CA LEU A 157 -5.25 6.26 -2.39
C LEU A 157 -5.38 4.75 -2.14
N VAL A 158 -4.45 4.16 -1.38
CA VAL A 158 -4.47 2.74 -1.05
C VAL A 158 -5.49 2.44 0.04
N MET A 159 -5.51 3.24 1.11
CA MET A 159 -6.27 2.90 2.31
C MET A 159 -7.78 3.04 2.14
N THR A 160 -8.25 3.97 1.29
CA THR A 160 -9.68 4.25 1.12
C THR A 160 -10.14 4.23 -0.33
N VAL A 161 -9.37 4.81 -1.26
CA VAL A 161 -9.83 4.98 -2.65
C VAL A 161 -9.90 3.65 -3.39
N LEU A 162 -8.88 2.78 -3.28
CA LEU A 162 -8.93 1.43 -3.86
C LEU A 162 -10.10 0.58 -3.31
N PRO A 163 -10.34 0.49 -1.97
CA PRO A 163 -11.54 -0.17 -1.46
C PRO A 163 -12.83 0.39 -2.05
N LEU A 164 -12.98 1.72 -2.12
CA LEU A 164 -14.17 2.36 -2.68
C LEU A 164 -14.36 1.99 -4.15
N ALA A 165 -13.30 2.04 -4.96
CA ALA A 165 -13.32 1.69 -6.37
C ALA A 165 -13.75 0.23 -6.58
N LYS A 166 -13.11 -0.71 -5.88
CA LYS A 166 -13.39 -2.15 -6.01
C LYS A 166 -14.83 -2.47 -5.62
N ILE A 167 -15.30 -1.92 -4.51
CA ILE A 167 -16.70 -2.11 -4.06
C ILE A 167 -17.68 -1.42 -5.02
N GLY A 168 -17.29 -0.27 -5.59
CA GLY A 168 -18.05 0.42 -6.63
C GLY A 168 -18.32 -0.46 -7.83
N MET A 169 -17.27 -1.09 -8.38
CA MET A 169 -17.37 -2.03 -9.50
C MET A 169 -18.22 -3.25 -9.13
N LEU A 170 -17.93 -3.86 -7.98
CA LEU A 170 -18.62 -5.06 -7.49
C LEU A 170 -20.14 -4.87 -7.27
N LEU A 171 -20.55 -3.67 -6.86
CA LEU A 171 -21.95 -3.34 -6.57
C LEU A 171 -22.64 -2.55 -7.70
N GLY A 172 -21.96 -2.31 -8.83
CA GLY A 172 -22.48 -1.52 -9.94
C GLY A 172 -22.75 -0.04 -9.58
N ARG A 173 -22.00 0.52 -8.63
CA ARG A 173 -22.13 1.90 -8.15
C ARG A 173 -21.21 2.85 -8.90
N LYS A 174 -21.74 3.41 -10.00
CA LYS A 174 -21.03 4.37 -10.86
C LYS A 174 -20.54 5.61 -10.11
N ASP A 175 -21.30 6.08 -9.13
CA ASP A 175 -20.94 7.21 -8.29
C ASP A 175 -19.66 6.94 -7.46
N TYR A 176 -19.46 5.71 -7.00
CA TYR A 176 -18.24 5.33 -6.27
C TYR A 176 -17.02 5.27 -7.20
N VAL A 177 -17.24 4.80 -8.43
CA VAL A 177 -16.21 4.73 -9.47
C VAL A 177 -15.75 6.14 -9.86
N GLU A 178 -16.68 7.06 -10.12
CA GLU A 178 -16.33 8.43 -10.49
C GLU A 178 -15.67 9.19 -9.33
N GLU A 179 -16.11 8.98 -8.09
CA GLU A 179 -15.41 9.52 -6.91
C GLU A 179 -13.98 8.99 -6.84
N ALA A 180 -13.76 7.69 -7.03
CA ALA A 180 -12.42 7.13 -6.98
C ALA A 180 -11.50 7.73 -8.06
N LYS A 181 -11.99 7.89 -9.30
CA LYS A 181 -11.25 8.57 -10.37
C LYS A 181 -10.88 10.00 -9.98
N TYR A 182 -11.83 10.74 -9.42
CA TYR A 182 -11.59 12.11 -8.97
C TYR A 182 -10.55 12.18 -7.84
N GLN A 183 -10.60 11.24 -6.89
CA GLN A 183 -9.62 11.19 -5.81
C GLN A 183 -8.20 10.94 -6.33
N PHE A 184 -8.00 10.08 -7.34
CA PHE A 184 -6.70 9.96 -7.99
C PHE A 184 -6.25 11.28 -8.63
N GLN A 185 -7.15 11.99 -9.33
CA GLN A 185 -6.82 13.26 -9.99
C GLN A 185 -6.38 14.34 -9.00
N ILE A 186 -7.11 14.53 -7.91
CA ILE A 186 -6.78 15.55 -6.92
C ILE A 186 -5.52 15.20 -6.11
N HIS A 187 -5.29 13.93 -5.78
CA HIS A 187 -4.07 13.54 -5.07
C HIS A 187 -2.83 13.73 -5.95
N VAL A 188 -2.86 13.36 -7.23
CA VAL A 188 -1.74 13.67 -8.15
C VAL A 188 -1.54 15.19 -8.25
N LYS A 189 -2.62 15.97 -8.41
CA LYS A 189 -2.56 17.44 -8.53
C LYS A 189 -1.76 18.09 -7.38
N TYR A 190 -1.93 17.61 -6.16
CA TYR A 190 -1.36 18.25 -4.96
C TYR A 190 -0.13 17.56 -4.38
N LEU A 191 0.09 16.27 -4.70
CA LEU A 191 1.14 15.47 -4.08
C LEU A 191 2.27 15.10 -5.04
N MET A 192 2.03 15.02 -6.35
CA MET A 192 3.12 14.77 -7.29
C MET A 192 3.96 16.03 -7.45
N ASP A 193 5.28 15.90 -7.26
CA ASP A 193 6.24 16.95 -7.57
C ASP A 193 6.64 16.84 -9.06
N PRO A 194 6.20 17.78 -9.93
CA PRO A 194 6.52 17.73 -11.35
C PRO A 194 8.00 18.01 -11.64
N SER A 195 8.77 18.52 -10.68
CA SER A 195 10.19 18.84 -10.87
C SER A 195 11.10 17.61 -10.74
N THR A 196 10.71 16.65 -9.90
CA THR A 196 11.46 15.41 -9.66
C THR A 196 10.78 14.18 -10.24
N GLY A 197 9.45 14.18 -10.33
CA GLY A 197 8.62 13.01 -10.62
C GLY A 197 8.25 12.19 -9.39
N LEU A 198 8.77 12.54 -8.22
CA LEU A 198 8.44 11.92 -6.93
C LEU A 198 7.16 12.55 -6.35
N TRP A 199 6.73 12.04 -5.20
CA TRP A 199 5.54 12.49 -4.50
C TRP A 199 5.92 13.04 -3.12
N PHE A 200 5.36 14.19 -2.77
CA PHE A 200 5.32 14.67 -1.40
C PHE A 200 4.42 13.76 -0.56
N HIS A 201 4.78 13.57 0.71
CA HIS A 201 3.95 12.79 1.65
C HIS A 201 2.53 13.38 1.78
N GLY A 202 2.42 14.70 1.92
CA GLY A 202 1.13 15.35 2.09
C GLY A 202 1.03 16.78 1.58
N TRP A 203 -0.20 17.28 1.61
CA TRP A 203 -0.59 18.64 1.25
C TRP A 203 -1.56 19.19 2.29
N THR A 204 -1.47 20.47 2.62
CA THR A 204 -2.46 21.19 3.42
C THR A 204 -3.05 22.37 2.65
N PHE A 205 -4.37 22.51 2.66
CA PHE A 205 -5.04 23.69 2.10
C PHE A 205 -4.95 24.92 3.00
N ASP A 206 -4.82 24.74 4.31
CA ASP A 206 -4.73 25.85 5.27
C ASP A 206 -3.45 26.67 5.03
N GLY A 207 -2.35 25.98 4.74
CA GLY A 207 -1.04 26.59 4.44
C GLY A 207 -0.66 26.61 2.96
N ARG A 208 -1.45 25.94 2.09
CA ARG A 208 -1.18 25.74 0.67
C ARG A 208 0.27 25.32 0.37
N ASN A 209 0.75 24.32 1.10
CA ASN A 209 2.10 23.78 0.96
C ASN A 209 2.13 22.27 1.27
N ASN A 210 3.28 21.65 0.99
CA ASN A 210 3.54 20.23 1.18
C ASN A 210 4.30 19.91 2.48
N PHE A 211 4.06 20.66 3.56
CA PHE A 211 4.73 20.50 4.85
C PHE A 211 6.25 20.59 4.72
N ALA A 212 6.97 19.52 5.08
CA ALA A 212 8.42 19.40 4.96
C ALA A 212 8.92 19.34 3.50
N GLY A 213 8.04 19.15 2.52
CA GLY A 213 8.44 18.85 1.14
C GLY A 213 9.14 17.49 1.01
N ALA A 214 8.77 16.52 1.86
CA ALA A 214 9.47 15.24 1.95
C ALA A 214 9.03 14.25 0.85
N HIS A 215 10.00 13.78 0.05
CA HIS A 215 9.85 12.62 -0.84
C HIS A 215 10.04 11.31 -0.06
N TRP A 216 9.14 11.09 0.90
CA TRP A 216 9.19 9.93 1.78
C TRP A 216 8.91 8.63 1.03
N GLY A 217 9.77 7.62 1.21
CA GLY A 217 9.79 6.37 0.46
C GLY A 217 8.47 5.61 0.54
N ARG A 218 7.95 5.34 1.74
CA ARG A 218 6.69 4.60 1.87
C ARG A 218 5.49 5.42 1.37
N GLY A 219 5.50 6.75 1.55
CA GLY A 219 4.49 7.63 0.95
C GLY A 219 4.48 7.55 -0.58
N ASN A 220 5.66 7.52 -1.19
CA ASN A 220 5.83 7.33 -2.63
C ASN A 220 5.38 5.94 -3.09
N CYS A 221 5.69 4.89 -2.34
CA CYS A 221 5.37 3.53 -2.75
C CYS A 221 3.86 3.30 -2.85
N TRP A 222 3.05 3.98 -2.03
CA TRP A 222 1.59 3.91 -2.14
C TRP A 222 1.09 4.38 -3.50
N ALA A 223 1.65 5.44 -4.08
CA ALA A 223 1.30 5.87 -5.43
C ALA A 223 1.75 4.83 -6.48
N THR A 224 2.98 4.31 -6.35
CA THR A 224 3.53 3.30 -7.27
C THR A 224 2.69 2.02 -7.29
N MET A 225 2.15 1.61 -6.13
CA MET A 225 1.23 0.47 -6.01
C MET A 225 -0.19 0.81 -6.49
N ALA A 226 -0.72 1.97 -6.11
CA ALA A 226 -2.14 2.28 -6.31
C ALA A 226 -2.52 2.53 -7.77
N ILE A 227 -1.60 3.08 -8.57
CA ILE A 227 -1.88 3.41 -9.98
C ILE A 227 -2.14 2.15 -10.84
N PRO A 228 -1.29 1.11 -10.85
CA PRO A 228 -1.62 -0.10 -11.61
C PRO A 228 -2.89 -0.79 -11.07
N GLU A 229 -3.10 -0.76 -9.75
CA GLU A 229 -4.29 -1.32 -9.10
C GLU A 229 -5.59 -0.64 -9.53
N ILE A 230 -5.65 0.70 -9.54
CA ILE A 230 -6.88 1.39 -9.92
C ILE A 230 -7.20 1.19 -11.40
N ILE A 231 -6.19 1.12 -12.26
CA ILE A 231 -6.37 0.85 -13.69
C ILE A 231 -7.00 -0.54 -13.89
N ASP A 232 -6.50 -1.55 -13.18
CA ASP A 232 -7.00 -2.93 -13.22
C ASP A 232 -8.40 -3.05 -12.60
N ILE A 233 -8.61 -2.49 -11.41
CA ILE A 233 -9.88 -2.53 -10.68
C ILE A 233 -11.00 -1.87 -11.48
N LEU A 234 -10.73 -0.72 -12.11
CA LEU A 234 -11.72 0.00 -12.89
C LEU A 234 -11.86 -0.53 -14.33
N GLU A 235 -11.07 -1.54 -14.71
CA GLU A 235 -11.04 -2.12 -16.06
C GLU A 235 -10.82 -1.02 -17.12
N LEU A 236 -9.87 -0.10 -16.87
CA LEU A 236 -9.60 0.98 -17.82
C LEU A 236 -8.84 0.45 -19.03
N GLU A 237 -9.47 0.53 -20.19
CA GLU A 237 -8.96 0.01 -21.45
C GLU A 237 -7.95 0.96 -22.14
N PRO A 238 -7.06 0.44 -23.01
CA PRO A 238 -6.23 1.27 -23.88
C PRO A 238 -7.06 2.30 -24.67
N GLY A 239 -6.65 3.56 -24.63
CA GLY A 239 -7.38 4.69 -25.24
C GLY A 239 -8.23 5.49 -24.26
N ASP A 240 -8.47 4.99 -23.05
CA ASP A 240 -9.05 5.79 -21.97
C ASP A 240 -8.07 6.90 -21.55
N SER A 241 -8.57 8.14 -21.42
CA SER A 241 -7.75 9.30 -21.11
C SER A 241 -7.17 9.27 -19.69
N LEU A 242 -7.95 8.77 -18.72
CA LEU A 242 -7.49 8.63 -17.34
C LEU A 242 -6.41 7.56 -17.25
N ARG A 243 -6.60 6.41 -17.92
CA ARG A 243 -5.56 5.38 -18.03
C ARG A 243 -4.27 5.96 -18.60
N THR A 244 -4.37 6.65 -19.74
CA THR A 244 -3.20 7.23 -20.43
C THR A 244 -2.45 8.18 -19.51
N TRP A 245 -3.16 9.08 -18.83
CA TRP A 245 -2.56 10.03 -17.91
C TRP A 245 -1.94 9.36 -16.67
N LEU A 246 -2.63 8.39 -16.05
CA LEU A 246 -2.11 7.65 -14.91
C LEU A 246 -0.85 6.84 -15.25
N VAL A 247 -0.80 6.24 -16.44
CA VAL A 247 0.41 5.53 -16.92
C VAL A 247 1.60 6.49 -17.05
N GLU A 248 1.40 7.71 -17.55
CA GLU A 248 2.46 8.71 -17.62
C GLU A 248 2.91 9.21 -16.24
N VAL A 249 1.97 9.38 -15.30
CA VAL A 249 2.27 9.70 -13.89
C VAL A 249 3.15 8.60 -13.28
N LEU A 250 2.75 7.34 -13.44
CA LEU A 250 3.51 6.20 -12.94
C LEU A 250 4.89 6.09 -13.59
N LYS A 251 4.95 6.20 -14.93
CA LYS A 251 6.22 6.15 -15.67
C LYS A 251 7.17 7.24 -15.18
N THR A 252 6.69 8.46 -14.99
CA THR A 252 7.47 9.58 -14.48
C THR A 252 8.05 9.29 -13.09
N GLN A 253 7.24 8.70 -12.20
CA GLN A 253 7.71 8.29 -10.88
C GLN A 253 8.76 7.16 -10.96
N VAL A 254 8.52 6.14 -11.77
CA VAL A 254 9.45 5.01 -11.92
C VAL A 254 10.79 5.46 -12.54
N ASP A 255 10.76 6.39 -13.50
CA ASP A 255 11.96 7.01 -14.06
C ASP A 255 12.75 7.80 -13.01
N ALA A 256 12.08 8.42 -12.04
CA ALA A 256 12.72 9.09 -10.91
C ALA A 256 13.31 8.08 -9.93
N LEU A 257 12.54 7.06 -9.53
CA LEU A 257 12.98 5.99 -8.63
C LEU A 257 14.22 5.26 -9.16
N ALA A 258 14.28 5.00 -10.48
CA ALA A 258 15.43 4.34 -11.11
C ALA A 258 16.76 5.10 -10.90
N LYS A 259 16.72 6.43 -10.77
CA LYS A 259 17.91 7.26 -10.53
C LYS A 259 18.40 7.22 -9.09
N HIS A 260 17.52 6.82 -8.16
CA HIS A 260 17.74 6.88 -6.72
C HIS A 260 17.79 5.50 -6.05
N GLN A 261 17.82 4.41 -6.84
CA GLN A 261 17.94 3.06 -6.30
C GLN A 261 19.37 2.83 -5.81
N ASP A 262 19.52 2.53 -4.52
CA ASP A 262 20.81 2.25 -3.86
C ASP A 262 21.51 1.02 -4.48
N GLU A 263 22.82 0.87 -4.24
CA GLU A 263 23.59 -0.29 -4.71
C GLU A 263 23.01 -1.61 -4.20
N SER A 264 22.48 -1.64 -2.97
CA SER A 264 21.78 -2.81 -2.39
C SER A 264 20.49 -3.19 -3.14
N GLY A 265 19.97 -2.32 -4.01
CA GLY A 265 18.69 -2.48 -4.68
C GLY A 265 17.50 -1.90 -3.90
N LEU A 266 17.69 -1.49 -2.64
CA LEU A 266 16.68 -0.80 -1.85
C LEU A 266 16.61 0.69 -2.22
N TRP A 267 15.62 1.39 -1.64
CA TRP A 267 15.55 2.85 -1.63
C TRP A 267 15.71 3.40 -0.22
N HIS A 268 16.24 4.62 -0.17
CA HIS A 268 16.35 5.43 1.04
C HIS A 268 14.98 5.91 1.53
N THR A 269 14.83 6.11 2.85
CA THR A 269 13.57 6.58 3.47
C THR A 269 13.12 7.95 2.95
N LEU A 270 14.07 8.82 2.63
CA LEU A 270 13.86 9.97 1.76
C LEU A 270 14.50 9.62 0.43
N VAL A 271 13.69 9.42 -0.61
CA VAL A 271 14.10 8.76 -1.86
C VAL A 271 15.28 9.48 -2.51
N ASP A 272 15.30 10.80 -2.47
CA ASP A 272 16.30 11.67 -3.07
C ASP A 272 17.46 12.05 -2.14
N HIS A 273 17.60 11.36 -0.99
CA HIS A 273 18.64 11.59 0.01
C HIS A 273 19.39 10.30 0.38
N ASP A 274 20.55 10.10 -0.25
CA ASP A 274 21.45 8.93 -0.08
C ASP A 274 22.11 8.86 1.31
N ASP A 275 22.07 9.95 2.08
CA ASP A 275 22.58 10.02 3.44
C ASP A 275 21.59 9.47 4.49
N THR A 276 20.40 9.05 4.08
CA THR A 276 19.40 8.43 4.98
C THR A 276 19.48 6.91 4.99
N TYR A 277 18.77 6.23 5.89
CA TYR A 277 18.75 4.78 5.92
C TYR A 277 17.92 4.19 4.75
N VAL A 278 18.30 3.01 4.26
CA VAL A 278 17.50 2.21 3.33
C VAL A 278 16.28 1.59 4.01
N GLU A 279 15.17 1.50 3.29
CA GLU A 279 13.86 1.14 3.86
C GLU A 279 13.15 0.04 3.04
N SER A 280 12.91 -1.10 3.70
CA SER A 280 12.43 -2.32 3.04
C SER A 280 10.96 -2.24 2.63
N SER A 281 10.09 -1.60 3.42
CA SER A 281 8.65 -1.55 3.12
C SER A 281 8.34 -0.69 1.89
N ALA A 282 9.00 0.46 1.76
CA ALA A 282 8.98 1.31 0.59
C ALA A 282 9.50 0.56 -0.64
N THR A 283 10.66 -0.09 -0.49
CA THR A 283 11.27 -0.91 -1.56
C THR A 283 10.32 -2.00 -2.04
N ALA A 284 9.64 -2.70 -1.14
CA ALA A 284 8.66 -3.73 -1.49
C ALA A 284 7.45 -3.16 -2.23
N GLY A 285 6.92 -2.02 -1.80
CA GLY A 285 5.83 -1.33 -2.51
C GLY A 285 6.24 -0.88 -3.91
N PHE A 286 7.46 -0.36 -4.08
CA PHE A 286 8.01 0.00 -5.40
C PHE A 286 8.16 -1.23 -6.29
N ALA A 287 8.77 -2.31 -5.78
CA ALA A 287 8.94 -3.56 -6.52
C ALA A 287 7.60 -4.12 -6.99
N TYR A 288 6.61 -4.18 -6.10
CA TYR A 288 5.25 -4.60 -6.44
C TYR A 288 4.63 -3.75 -7.54
N GLY A 289 4.59 -2.43 -7.37
CA GLY A 289 3.94 -1.53 -8.32
C GLY A 289 4.60 -1.56 -9.70
N ILE A 290 5.94 -1.61 -9.76
CA ILE A 290 6.69 -1.71 -11.02
C ILE A 290 6.40 -3.04 -11.71
N LEU A 291 6.47 -4.18 -11.00
CA LEU A 291 6.18 -5.48 -11.60
C LEU A 291 4.73 -5.58 -12.07
N ARG A 292 3.77 -5.13 -11.25
CA ARG A 292 2.35 -5.12 -11.61
C ARG A 292 2.09 -4.30 -12.86
N ALA A 293 2.77 -3.15 -13.00
CA ALA A 293 2.67 -2.31 -14.18
C ALA A 293 3.31 -2.93 -15.42
N VAL A 294 4.44 -3.64 -15.29
CA VAL A 294 5.06 -4.38 -16.40
C VAL A 294 4.17 -5.55 -16.84
N HIS A 295 3.74 -6.40 -15.90
CA HIS A 295 2.88 -7.55 -16.21
C HIS A 295 1.51 -7.14 -16.75
N GLY A 296 0.98 -5.99 -16.31
CA GLY A 296 -0.24 -5.39 -16.85
C GLY A 296 -0.06 -4.67 -18.20
N GLY A 297 1.14 -4.67 -18.79
CA GLY A 297 1.43 -3.99 -20.05
C GLY A 297 1.29 -2.45 -19.98
N LEU A 298 1.38 -1.88 -18.78
CA LEU A 298 1.36 -0.43 -18.54
C LEU A 298 2.74 0.19 -18.77
N LEU A 299 3.80 -0.53 -18.39
CA LEU A 299 5.20 -0.14 -18.61
C LEU A 299 5.92 -1.18 -19.47
N ASN A 300 7.00 -0.75 -20.13
CA ASN A 300 7.82 -1.64 -20.94
C ASN A 300 8.55 -2.68 -20.05
N GLU A 301 8.77 -3.89 -20.59
CA GLU A 301 9.49 -4.97 -19.91
C GLU A 301 10.87 -4.56 -19.39
N SER A 302 11.55 -3.57 -20.01
CA SER A 302 12.83 -3.05 -19.54
C SER A 302 12.79 -2.52 -18.10
N TYR A 303 11.63 -2.05 -17.63
CA TYR A 303 11.46 -1.57 -16.25
C TYR A 303 11.53 -2.70 -15.21
N ALA A 304 11.33 -3.97 -15.60
CA ALA A 304 11.40 -5.11 -14.68
C ALA A 304 12.77 -5.24 -14.00
N ALA A 305 13.85 -4.82 -14.67
CA ALA A 305 15.20 -4.87 -14.11
C ALA A 305 15.34 -4.04 -12.82
N ILE A 306 14.61 -2.92 -12.71
CA ILE A 306 14.59 -2.07 -11.50
C ILE A 306 13.97 -2.86 -10.33
N ALA A 307 12.83 -3.50 -10.59
CA ALA A 307 12.17 -4.32 -9.58
C ALA A 307 12.96 -5.58 -9.23
N TYR A 308 13.64 -6.21 -10.19
CA TYR A 308 14.45 -7.41 -9.91
C TYR A 308 15.62 -7.11 -8.97
N ARG A 309 16.27 -5.94 -9.10
CA ARG A 309 17.26 -5.47 -8.12
C ARG A 309 16.62 -5.27 -6.73
N ALA A 310 15.43 -4.70 -6.68
CA ALA A 310 14.68 -4.51 -5.44
C ALA A 310 14.34 -5.85 -4.77
N ILE A 311 13.87 -6.84 -5.54
CA ILE A 311 13.58 -8.19 -5.07
C ILE A 311 14.85 -8.83 -4.51
N ALA A 312 15.99 -8.74 -5.21
CA ALA A 312 17.26 -9.26 -4.71
C ALA A 312 17.61 -8.65 -3.35
N GLY A 313 17.61 -7.31 -3.23
CA GLY A 313 17.89 -6.63 -1.98
C GLY A 313 16.92 -7.01 -0.86
N LEU A 314 15.62 -7.13 -1.15
CA LEU A 314 14.61 -7.54 -0.18
C LEU A 314 14.82 -8.95 0.34
N THR A 315 15.32 -9.88 -0.47
CA THR A 315 15.58 -11.25 -0.02
C THR A 315 16.65 -11.31 1.07
N GLU A 316 17.59 -10.36 1.08
CA GLU A 316 18.60 -10.21 2.14
C GLU A 316 18.03 -9.61 3.43
N GLN A 317 16.83 -9.02 3.38
CA GLN A 317 16.16 -8.41 4.54
C GLN A 317 15.22 -9.37 5.27
N VAL A 318 14.95 -10.56 4.72
CA VAL A 318 14.06 -11.56 5.33
C VAL A 318 14.90 -12.46 6.27
N GLY A 319 14.64 -12.37 7.57
CA GLY A 319 15.26 -13.24 8.57
C GLY A 319 14.79 -14.69 8.46
N GLU A 320 15.51 -15.61 9.11
CA GLU A 320 15.15 -17.05 9.15
C GLU A 320 13.77 -17.30 9.76
N ASP A 321 13.32 -16.41 10.65
CA ASP A 321 12.02 -16.44 11.30
C ASP A 321 10.91 -15.79 10.46
N GLY A 322 11.22 -15.27 9.26
CA GLY A 322 10.31 -14.55 8.39
C GLY A 322 10.07 -13.09 8.76
N ALA A 323 10.80 -12.53 9.73
CA ALA A 323 10.73 -11.10 10.02
C ALA A 323 11.48 -10.29 8.94
N VAL A 324 10.89 -9.18 8.50
CA VAL A 324 11.53 -8.27 7.53
C VAL A 324 12.26 -7.15 8.28
N ALA A 325 13.56 -7.03 8.04
CA ALA A 325 14.42 -6.00 8.61
C ALA A 325 14.30 -4.65 7.87
N ASN A 326 14.89 -3.59 8.43
CA ASN A 326 14.90 -2.23 7.85
C ASN A 326 13.52 -1.67 7.50
N VAL A 327 12.52 -2.03 8.31
CA VAL A 327 11.16 -1.48 8.22
C VAL A 327 11.01 -0.36 9.24
N SER A 328 10.65 0.83 8.79
CA SER A 328 10.38 2.00 9.66
C SER A 328 8.98 1.93 10.24
N VAL A 329 8.82 2.37 11.50
CA VAL A 329 7.53 2.35 12.22
C VAL A 329 6.45 3.24 11.60
N GLY A 330 5.22 3.18 12.12
CA GLY A 330 4.12 4.06 11.70
C GLY A 330 4.57 5.52 11.74
N THR A 331 4.44 6.21 10.61
CA THR A 331 5.03 7.53 10.38
C THR A 331 3.93 8.49 9.98
N GLY A 332 3.78 9.59 10.73
CA GLY A 332 2.83 10.64 10.42
C GLY A 332 3.43 11.72 9.51
N MET A 333 2.73 12.85 9.40
CA MET A 333 3.24 14.01 8.68
C MET A 333 4.32 14.73 9.49
N GLY A 334 5.55 14.81 8.96
CA GLY A 334 6.67 15.52 9.54
C GLY A 334 6.64 17.01 9.22
N SER A 335 7.14 17.84 10.15
CA SER A 335 7.33 19.28 9.94
C SER A 335 8.60 19.63 9.18
N ASP A 336 9.57 18.72 9.17
CA ASP A 336 10.89 18.88 8.55
C ASP A 336 11.40 17.51 8.06
N LEU A 337 12.53 17.52 7.32
CA LEU A 337 13.13 16.30 6.80
C LEU A 337 13.79 15.45 7.88
N ASP A 338 14.31 16.06 8.95
CA ASP A 338 15.01 15.36 10.03
C ASP A 338 14.07 14.40 10.76
N TYR A 339 12.78 14.76 10.91
CA TYR A 339 11.73 13.84 11.37
C TYR A 339 11.77 12.50 10.64
N TYR A 340 11.91 12.50 9.31
CA TYR A 340 11.96 11.28 8.50
C TYR A 340 13.30 10.55 8.59
N ARG A 341 14.39 11.26 8.88
CA ARG A 341 15.74 10.66 9.01
C ARG A 341 15.88 9.81 10.28
N THR A 342 15.11 10.12 11.32
CA THR A 342 15.26 9.52 12.65
C THR A 342 14.18 8.52 13.02
N ILE A 343 13.30 8.12 12.09
CA ILE A 343 12.22 7.16 12.38
C ILE A 343 12.84 5.83 12.82
N GLU A 344 12.30 5.29 13.91
CA GLU A 344 12.71 4.00 14.44
C GLU A 344 12.42 2.88 13.43
N ARG A 345 13.31 1.87 13.40
CA ARG A 345 13.17 0.69 12.55
C ARG A 345 13.00 -0.56 13.39
N THR A 346 11.95 -1.31 13.11
CA THR A 346 11.61 -2.57 13.78
C THR A 346 10.76 -3.41 12.85
N PRO A 347 10.74 -4.75 12.96
CA PRO A 347 9.79 -5.57 12.22
C PRO A 347 8.35 -5.14 12.49
N MET A 348 7.62 -4.82 11.42
CA MET A 348 6.24 -4.31 11.47
C MET A 348 5.39 -5.03 10.43
N PRO A 349 4.11 -5.39 10.72
CA PRO A 349 3.29 -6.23 9.85
C PRO A 349 3.22 -5.80 8.38
N TYR A 350 3.19 -4.50 8.10
CA TYR A 350 3.18 -3.98 6.73
C TYR A 350 4.47 -4.27 5.96
N GLY A 351 5.62 -4.39 6.64
CA GLY A 351 6.88 -4.80 6.03
C GLY A 351 6.83 -6.21 5.46
N GLN A 352 6.41 -7.19 6.26
CA GLN A 352 6.13 -8.56 5.79
C GLN A 352 5.08 -8.54 4.68
N SER A 353 3.98 -7.81 4.88
CA SER A 353 2.84 -7.77 3.97
C SER A 353 3.20 -7.26 2.57
N LEU A 354 3.93 -6.14 2.51
CA LEU A 354 4.39 -5.57 1.25
C LEU A 354 5.44 -6.45 0.58
N THR A 355 6.31 -7.10 1.35
CA THR A 355 7.31 -8.02 0.81
C THR A 355 6.64 -9.27 0.24
N ILE A 356 5.61 -9.82 0.90
CA ILE A 356 4.77 -10.90 0.37
C ILE A 356 4.08 -10.47 -0.93
N LEU A 357 3.53 -9.25 -1.01
CA LEU A 357 2.95 -8.71 -2.24
C LEU A 357 3.97 -8.67 -3.38
N ALA A 358 5.13 -8.07 -3.14
CA ALA A 358 6.20 -7.97 -4.13
C ALA A 358 6.68 -9.35 -4.61
N PHE A 359 6.90 -10.29 -3.69
CA PHE A 359 7.36 -11.64 -4.01
C PHE A 359 6.28 -12.45 -4.73
N THR A 360 5.00 -12.23 -4.39
CA THR A 360 3.88 -12.84 -5.10
C THR A 360 3.81 -12.35 -6.55
N GLU A 361 3.92 -11.03 -6.77
CA GLU A 361 3.92 -10.48 -8.13
C GLU A 361 5.16 -10.95 -8.91
N MET A 362 6.31 -11.08 -8.25
CA MET A 362 7.53 -11.65 -8.85
C MET A 362 7.34 -13.11 -9.32
N LEU A 363 6.45 -13.89 -8.71
CA LEU A 363 6.15 -15.24 -9.19
C LEU A 363 5.55 -15.24 -10.61
N VAL A 364 4.87 -14.17 -11.01
CA VAL A 364 4.28 -14.03 -12.35
C VAL A 364 5.37 -13.97 -13.43
N SER A 365 6.55 -13.45 -13.11
CA SER A 365 7.72 -13.42 -14.01
C SER A 365 8.28 -14.80 -14.37
N TYR A 366 7.81 -15.90 -13.74
CA TYR A 366 8.20 -17.28 -14.07
C TYR A 366 7.16 -18.03 -14.92
N CYS A 367 6.04 -17.39 -15.26
CA CYS A 367 5.01 -17.93 -16.14
C CYS A 367 5.33 -17.60 -17.59
#